data_AF-A0A535A3F9-F1
#
_entry.id   AF-A0A535A3F9-F1
#
_cell.length_a   1.000
_cell.length_b   1.000
_cell.length_c   1.000
_cell.angle_alpha   90.00
_cell.angle_beta   90.00
_cell.angle_gamma   90.00
#
_symmetry.space_group_name_H-M   'P 1'
#
loop_
_entity.id
_entity.type
_entity.pdbx_description
1 polymer ?
#
loop_
_entity_poly.entity_id
_entity_poly.type
_entity_poly.pdbx_seq_one_letter_code
_entity_poly.pdbx_strand_id
1 'polypeptide(L)'
;MIAVDLGAGITRIFNSDYFGESKKGGLRMWNALVYARGGLAMHAGCKVVPTDAGERTMLIIGLSGTGKTTTTFTRQNNSQPVRLFEGGKVVGTENGCFAKTFGLDPRHEPAIYGAVVKPDAYLENVSQRLDGGPVDFFDTSYTKNGRATFPMASLGIWRDPREIGPVSHLLILNRNDNIIPAVARLSSAQAAAYFMLGETQGTSAGGAAEEGRALRVPGTNPFYPHRDEQQANRFLELMESCSFEVFLLNTGRIGGPDTDSRSKKVQIEHSGAIVKAIAEGTISWIGDPDFGYQVASSLPGIDDPELLQPRLLYERTGRAADYVELVTQLKRDRIAFLGGYSGLQPEILAAVE
;
A
#
# COMPACT_ATOMS: atom_id res chain seq x y z
N MET A 1 -24.20 4.37 14.96
CA MET A 1 -23.12 5.18 15.59
C MET A 1 -21.93 4.28 15.81
N ILE A 2 -20.73 4.71 15.46
CA ILE A 2 -19.47 4.01 15.78
C ILE A 2 -18.60 4.98 16.57
N ALA A 3 -18.22 4.61 17.79
CA ALA A 3 -17.41 5.44 18.69
C ALA A 3 -16.24 4.65 19.27
N VAL A 4 -15.05 5.23 19.24
CA VAL A 4 -13.82 4.65 19.79
C VAL A 4 -13.33 5.53 20.94
N ASP A 5 -13.41 5.00 22.15
CA ASP A 5 -12.91 5.65 23.36
C ASP A 5 -11.52 5.11 23.66
N LEU A 6 -10.49 5.91 23.32
CA LEU A 6 -9.09 5.52 23.47
C LEU A 6 -8.65 5.48 24.94
N GLY A 7 -9.24 6.32 25.79
CA GLY A 7 -8.91 6.37 27.22
C GLY A 7 -9.46 5.17 27.98
N ALA A 8 -10.68 4.73 27.63
CA ALA A 8 -11.29 3.54 28.22
C ALA A 8 -10.88 2.23 27.52
N GLY A 9 -10.30 2.30 26.32
CA GLY A 9 -10.01 1.10 25.50
C GLY A 9 -11.28 0.40 25.00
N ILE A 10 -12.34 1.15 24.68
CA ILE A 10 -13.65 0.60 24.30
C ILE A 10 -14.09 1.09 22.92
N THR A 11 -14.50 0.17 22.04
CA THR A 11 -15.22 0.47 20.80
C THR A 11 -16.70 0.16 21.01
N ARG A 12 -17.57 1.11 20.69
CA ARG A 12 -19.03 0.95 20.74
C ARG A 12 -19.60 1.07 19.33
N ILE A 13 -20.32 0.05 18.89
CA ILE A 13 -20.94 -0.03 17.55
C ILE A 13 -22.44 -0.22 17.74
N PHE A 14 -23.22 0.67 17.14
CA PHE A 14 -24.68 0.62 17.17
C PHE A 14 -25.24 0.64 15.75
N ASN A 15 -26.19 -0.25 15.47
CA ASN A 15 -26.92 -0.38 14.20
C ASN A 15 -26.02 -0.65 12.98
N SER A 16 -24.90 -1.35 13.18
CA SER A 16 -24.09 -1.90 12.11
C SER A 16 -23.76 -3.35 12.45
N ASP A 17 -24.00 -4.24 11.51
CA ASP A 17 -23.62 -5.65 11.50
C ASP A 17 -22.34 -5.89 10.69
N TYR A 18 -21.74 -4.83 10.13
CA TYR A 18 -20.51 -4.92 9.35
C TYR A 18 -19.31 -5.21 10.25
N PHE A 19 -18.69 -6.37 10.07
CA PHE A 19 -17.53 -6.80 10.89
C PHE A 19 -16.33 -5.86 10.78
N GLY A 20 -16.24 -5.12 9.67
CA GLY A 20 -15.19 -4.13 9.46
C GLY A 20 -15.15 -3.04 10.54
N GLU A 21 -16.29 -2.68 11.15
CA GLU A 21 -16.32 -1.64 12.19
C GLU A 21 -15.52 -2.05 13.43
N SER A 22 -15.68 -3.29 13.90
CA SER A 22 -14.93 -3.83 15.04
C SER A 22 -13.43 -3.86 14.75
N LYS A 23 -13.06 -4.34 13.56
CA LYS A 23 -11.67 -4.36 13.08
C LYS A 23 -11.06 -2.96 13.05
N LYS A 24 -11.76 -1.98 12.49
CA LYS A 24 -11.25 -0.60 12.36
C LYS A 24 -11.21 0.13 13.69
N GLY A 25 -12.17 -0.11 14.59
CA GLY A 25 -12.13 0.37 15.96
C GLY A 25 -10.88 -0.10 16.71
N GLY A 26 -10.58 -1.40 16.65
CA GLY A 26 -9.35 -1.96 17.21
C GLY A 26 -8.08 -1.39 16.58
N LEU A 27 -8.07 -1.18 15.26
CA LEU A 27 -6.93 -0.54 14.57
C LEU A 27 -6.68 0.88 15.11
N ARG A 28 -7.70 1.70 15.36
CA ARG A 28 -7.52 3.04 15.95
C ARG A 28 -6.86 2.96 17.33
N MET A 29 -7.29 2.02 18.17
CA MET A 29 -6.67 1.81 19.49
C MET A 29 -5.20 1.40 19.39
N TRP A 30 -4.89 0.47 18.49
CA TRP A 30 -3.51 0.05 18.24
C TRP A 30 -2.62 1.21 17.77
N ASN A 31 -3.14 2.10 16.93
CA ASN A 31 -2.41 3.29 16.51
C ASN A 31 -2.02 4.17 17.71
N ALA A 32 -2.98 4.46 18.60
CA ALA A 32 -2.71 5.26 19.80
C ALA A 32 -1.70 4.57 20.75
N LEU A 33 -1.89 3.27 21.02
CA LEU A 33 -1.02 2.51 21.91
C LEU A 33 0.41 2.41 21.40
N VAL A 34 0.59 2.11 20.11
CA VAL A 34 1.92 1.98 19.49
C VAL A 34 2.62 3.32 19.45
N TYR A 35 1.90 4.40 19.11
CA TYR A 35 2.46 5.74 19.08
C TYR A 35 2.93 6.20 20.47
N ALA A 36 2.13 5.97 21.52
CA ALA A 36 2.49 6.29 22.89
C ALA A 36 3.72 5.51 23.40
N ARG A 37 4.00 4.34 22.82
CA ARG A 37 5.19 3.52 23.10
C ARG A 37 6.39 3.86 22.20
N GLY A 38 6.31 4.92 21.41
CA GLY A 38 7.39 5.40 20.55
C GLY A 38 7.48 4.73 19.18
N GLY A 39 6.54 3.83 18.84
CA GLY A 39 6.48 3.18 17.53
C GLY A 39 5.54 3.87 16.55
N LEU A 40 5.34 3.24 15.39
CA LEU A 40 4.33 3.65 14.41
C LEU A 40 3.54 2.43 13.92
N ALA A 41 2.22 2.46 14.13
CA ALA A 41 1.35 1.46 13.53
C ALA A 41 1.12 1.80 12.05
N MET A 42 1.32 0.81 11.18
CA MET A 42 1.09 0.96 9.75
C MET A 42 -0.02 0.03 9.28
N HIS A 43 -0.89 0.53 8.41
CA HIS A 43 -1.89 -0.29 7.71
C HIS A 43 -1.24 -1.02 6.53
N ALA A 44 -0.34 -1.94 6.85
CA ALA A 44 0.56 -2.60 5.90
C ALA A 44 0.23 -4.08 5.69
N GLY A 45 0.53 -4.58 4.49
CA GLY A 45 0.85 -6.00 4.29
C GLY A 45 2.31 -6.25 4.62
N CYS A 46 2.67 -7.50 4.91
CA CYS A 46 4.05 -7.89 5.17
C CYS A 46 4.37 -9.22 4.49
N LYS A 47 5.58 -9.32 3.93
CA LYS A 47 6.10 -10.56 3.37
C LYS A 47 7.59 -10.71 3.65
N VAL A 48 8.07 -11.95 3.66
CA VAL A 48 9.50 -12.27 3.59
C VAL A 48 9.82 -12.80 2.20
N VAL A 49 10.84 -12.23 1.57
CA VAL A 49 11.37 -12.66 0.27
C VAL A 49 12.75 -13.28 0.50
N PRO A 50 12.90 -14.60 0.27
CA PRO A 50 14.21 -15.24 0.24
C PRO A 50 15.08 -14.72 -0.92
N THR A 51 16.37 -14.50 -0.66
CA THR A 51 17.38 -14.16 -1.67
C THR A 51 18.69 -14.89 -1.34
N ASP A 52 19.61 -14.92 -2.30
CA ASP A 52 20.95 -15.51 -2.09
C ASP A 52 21.75 -14.75 -1.00
N ALA A 53 21.44 -13.47 -0.79
CA ALA A 53 22.03 -12.62 0.26
C ALA A 53 21.21 -12.63 1.57
N GLY A 54 20.34 -13.62 1.75
CA GLY A 54 19.48 -13.81 2.92
C GLY A 54 18.05 -13.30 2.74
N GLU A 55 17.24 -13.48 3.77
CA GLU A 55 15.84 -13.07 3.74
C GLU A 55 15.69 -11.54 3.78
N ARG A 56 14.65 -11.02 3.11
CA ARG A 56 14.26 -9.61 3.14
C ARG A 56 12.83 -9.48 3.64
N THR A 57 12.65 -8.79 4.76
CA THR A 57 11.31 -8.47 5.29
C THR A 57 10.84 -7.18 4.62
N MET A 58 9.69 -7.25 3.96
CA MET A 58 9.13 -6.13 3.20
C MET A 58 7.74 -5.77 3.71
N LEU A 59 7.56 -4.48 4.02
CA LEU A 59 6.26 -3.88 4.34
C LEU A 59 5.66 -3.26 3.08
N ILE A 60 4.34 -3.35 2.92
CA ILE A 60 3.61 -2.78 1.78
C ILE A 60 2.43 -1.97 2.29
N ILE A 61 2.46 -0.65 2.11
CA ILE A 61 1.37 0.26 2.48
C ILE A 61 0.69 0.83 1.24
N GLY A 62 -0.54 1.32 1.40
CA GLY A 62 -1.36 1.81 0.30
C GLY A 62 -2.84 1.78 0.65
N LEU A 63 -3.66 2.63 0.02
CA LEU A 63 -5.12 2.59 0.24
C LEU A 63 -5.77 1.33 -0.33
N SER A 64 -7.06 1.16 -0.04
CA SER A 64 -7.85 0.07 -0.59
C SER A 64 -7.86 0.13 -2.13
N GLY A 65 -7.66 -1.02 -2.78
CA GLY A 65 -7.63 -1.12 -4.26
C GLY A 65 -6.32 -0.68 -4.93
N THR A 66 -5.29 -0.30 -4.18
CA THR A 66 -3.96 0.05 -4.73
C THR A 66 -3.08 -1.15 -5.06
N GLY A 67 -3.54 -2.38 -4.81
CA GLY A 67 -2.77 -3.61 -5.03
C GLY A 67 -2.06 -4.17 -3.80
N LYS A 68 -2.22 -3.57 -2.61
CA LYS A 68 -1.54 -4.03 -1.37
C LYS A 68 -1.65 -5.54 -1.11
N THR A 69 -2.87 -6.08 -1.18
CA THR A 69 -3.11 -7.53 -1.01
C THR A 69 -2.37 -8.32 -2.09
N THR A 70 -2.60 -7.99 -3.37
CA THR A 70 -1.94 -8.62 -4.51
C THR A 70 -0.41 -8.62 -4.36
N THR A 71 0.23 -7.47 -4.11
CA THR A 71 1.68 -7.35 -3.91
C THR A 71 2.19 -8.18 -2.73
N THR A 72 1.41 -8.27 -1.65
CA THR A 72 1.75 -9.07 -0.46
C THR A 72 1.74 -10.58 -0.78
N PHE A 73 0.74 -11.06 -1.52
CA PHE A 73 0.49 -12.49 -1.73
C PHE A 73 1.05 -13.06 -3.03
N THR A 74 1.30 -12.24 -4.07
CA THR A 74 2.03 -12.67 -5.27
C THR A 74 3.42 -13.13 -4.85
N ARG A 75 3.85 -14.30 -5.31
CA ARG A 75 5.13 -14.88 -4.87
C ARG A 75 6.31 -14.36 -5.69
N GLN A 76 7.36 -13.95 -4.99
CA GLN A 76 8.70 -13.75 -5.54
C GLN A 76 9.65 -14.67 -4.75
N ASN A 77 10.45 -15.49 -5.40
CA ASN A 77 11.41 -16.39 -4.73
C ASN A 77 10.77 -17.24 -3.61
N ASN A 78 9.55 -17.76 -3.82
CA ASN A 78 8.77 -18.46 -2.79
C ASN A 78 8.42 -17.62 -1.55
N SER A 79 8.33 -16.30 -1.70
CA SER A 79 8.02 -15.36 -0.62
C SER A 79 6.78 -15.77 0.16
N GLN A 80 6.83 -15.55 1.46
CA GLN A 80 5.78 -15.96 2.39
C GLN A 80 5.15 -14.71 3.02
N PRO A 81 3.80 -14.60 3.03
CA PRO A 81 3.14 -13.54 3.78
C PRO A 81 3.41 -13.74 5.28
N VAL A 82 3.66 -12.65 5.98
CA VAL A 82 3.98 -12.67 7.42
C VAL A 82 2.78 -12.16 8.21
N ARG A 83 2.48 -12.80 9.34
CA ARG A 83 1.66 -12.17 10.39
C ARG A 83 2.55 -11.19 11.12
N LEU A 84 2.02 -10.18 11.79
CA LEU A 84 2.87 -9.32 12.61
C LEU A 84 2.51 -9.58 14.11
N PHE A 85 3.45 -9.58 15.10
CA PHE A 85 3.16 -9.59 16.57
C PHE A 85 4.33 -9.08 17.48
N GLU A 86 4.04 -8.68 18.74
CA GLU A 86 4.74 -7.76 19.72
C GLU A 86 6.28 -7.93 19.93
N GLY A 87 7.01 -6.82 20.17
CA GLY A 87 8.37 -6.85 20.78
C GLY A 87 9.53 -6.08 20.12
N GLY A 88 9.33 -4.89 19.52
CA GLY A 88 10.43 -4.11 18.91
C GLY A 88 10.90 -4.64 17.53
N LYS A 89 10.08 -5.50 16.93
CA LYS A 89 10.20 -6.08 15.57
C LYS A 89 8.94 -5.71 14.78
N VAL A 90 8.73 -6.25 13.58
CA VAL A 90 7.48 -6.02 12.84
C VAL A 90 6.32 -6.71 13.54
N VAL A 91 5.37 -5.91 14.02
CA VAL A 91 4.30 -6.31 14.95
C VAL A 91 2.94 -6.06 14.34
N GLY A 92 1.99 -6.92 14.65
CA GLY A 92 0.69 -7.01 14.00
C GLY A 92 -0.37 -7.30 14.98
N THR A 93 -1.53 -6.95 14.48
CA THR A 93 -2.67 -6.65 15.31
C THR A 93 -3.73 -7.73 15.16
N GLU A 94 -3.54 -8.71 14.26
CA GLU A 94 -4.57 -9.65 13.83
C GLU A 94 -4.01 -11.08 13.65
N ASN A 95 -4.80 -12.08 14.07
CA ASN A 95 -4.52 -13.50 13.86
C ASN A 95 -5.43 -14.11 12.77
N GLY A 96 -5.77 -13.32 11.75
CA GLY A 96 -6.68 -13.68 10.68
C GLY A 96 -6.63 -12.67 9.54
N CYS A 97 -7.27 -13.00 8.43
CA CYS A 97 -7.49 -12.09 7.32
C CYS A 97 -8.91 -11.53 7.35
N PHE A 98 -9.07 -10.33 6.79
CA PHE A 98 -10.37 -9.77 6.39
C PHE A 98 -10.30 -9.40 4.91
N ALA A 99 -10.41 -10.42 4.06
CA ALA A 99 -10.18 -10.32 2.62
C ALA A 99 -11.41 -9.74 1.91
N LYS A 100 -11.19 -9.03 0.80
CA LYS A 100 -12.25 -8.70 -0.15
C LYS A 100 -12.48 -9.93 -1.02
N THR A 101 -13.74 -10.28 -1.25
CA THR A 101 -14.09 -11.48 -2.02
C THR A 101 -14.52 -11.17 -3.45
N PHE A 102 -14.94 -9.94 -3.75
CA PHE A 102 -15.33 -9.57 -5.11
C PHE A 102 -14.18 -9.79 -6.11
N GLY A 103 -14.45 -10.58 -7.15
CA GLY A 103 -13.50 -10.90 -8.21
C GLY A 103 -12.45 -11.95 -7.81
N LEU A 104 -12.62 -12.63 -6.68
CA LEU A 104 -11.69 -13.64 -6.21
C LEU A 104 -11.65 -14.83 -7.18
N ASP A 105 -10.50 -15.03 -7.82
CA ASP A 105 -10.28 -16.05 -8.84
C ASP A 105 -9.15 -17.00 -8.39
N PRO A 106 -9.35 -18.33 -8.38
CA PRO A 106 -8.33 -19.29 -7.95
C PRO A 106 -7.06 -19.28 -8.83
N ARG A 107 -7.14 -18.77 -10.07
CA ARG A 107 -5.98 -18.63 -10.97
C ARG A 107 -5.06 -17.48 -10.57
N HIS A 108 -5.64 -16.39 -10.06
CA HIS A 108 -4.89 -15.17 -9.71
C HIS A 108 -4.54 -15.12 -8.22
N GLU A 109 -5.43 -15.59 -7.33
CA GLU A 109 -5.29 -15.51 -5.87
C GLU A 109 -5.53 -16.86 -5.18
N PRO A 110 -4.79 -17.93 -5.55
CA PRO A 110 -5.06 -19.31 -5.09
C PRO A 110 -5.00 -19.48 -3.57
N ALA A 111 -4.11 -18.74 -2.88
CA ALA A 111 -3.96 -18.83 -1.43
C ALA A 111 -5.18 -18.26 -0.69
N ILE A 112 -5.71 -17.12 -1.15
CA ILE A 112 -6.90 -16.50 -0.56
C ILE A 112 -8.12 -17.33 -0.91
N TYR A 113 -8.31 -17.71 -2.18
CA TYR A 113 -9.40 -18.58 -2.59
C TYR A 113 -9.43 -19.88 -1.78
N GLY A 114 -8.29 -20.56 -1.66
CA GLY A 114 -8.17 -21.80 -0.88
C GLY A 114 -8.42 -21.64 0.62
N ALA A 115 -8.24 -20.44 1.18
CA ALA A 115 -8.60 -20.15 2.57
C ALA A 115 -10.10 -19.85 2.73
N VAL A 116 -10.68 -19.13 1.77
CA VAL A 116 -12.09 -18.67 1.80
C VAL A 116 -13.08 -19.83 1.62
N VAL A 117 -12.71 -20.90 0.92
CA VAL A 117 -13.58 -22.07 0.70
C VAL A 117 -13.50 -23.14 1.80
N LYS A 118 -12.81 -22.86 2.91
CA LYS A 118 -12.70 -23.79 4.04
C LYS A 118 -13.83 -23.58 5.06
N PRO A 119 -14.20 -24.61 5.84
CA PRO A 119 -15.28 -24.51 6.83
C PRO A 119 -15.04 -23.50 7.96
N ASP A 120 -13.79 -23.07 8.17
CA ASP A 120 -13.40 -22.08 9.19
C ASP A 120 -13.40 -20.64 8.66
N ALA A 121 -13.80 -20.42 7.41
CA ALA A 121 -14.03 -19.10 6.85
C ALA A 121 -15.47 -18.61 7.11
N TYR A 122 -15.61 -17.33 7.40
CA TYR A 122 -16.91 -16.65 7.46
C TYR A 122 -17.02 -15.69 6.28
N LEU A 123 -18.14 -15.75 5.55
CA LEU A 123 -18.40 -14.92 4.38
C LEU A 123 -19.48 -13.88 4.68
N GLU A 124 -19.22 -12.63 4.33
CA GLU A 124 -20.11 -11.49 4.57
C GLU A 124 -20.49 -10.87 3.23
N ASN A 125 -21.81 -10.76 2.96
CA ASN A 125 -22.37 -10.16 1.75
C ASN A 125 -21.86 -10.76 0.43
N VAL A 126 -21.77 -12.09 0.36
CA VAL A 126 -21.48 -12.84 -0.87
C VAL A 126 -22.72 -13.59 -1.34
N SER A 127 -22.85 -13.79 -2.65
CA SER A 127 -24.00 -14.48 -3.22
C SER A 127 -23.77 -15.99 -3.28
N GLN A 128 -24.82 -16.75 -2.96
CA GLN A 128 -24.87 -18.19 -3.20
C GLN A 128 -26.21 -18.52 -3.83
N ARG A 129 -26.21 -19.47 -4.77
CA ARG A 129 -27.45 -19.95 -5.38
C ARG A 129 -28.32 -20.67 -4.33
N LEU A 130 -29.64 -20.48 -4.42
CA LEU A 130 -30.62 -21.09 -3.51
C LEU A 130 -30.59 -22.62 -3.50
N ASP A 131 -30.12 -23.24 -4.59
CA ASP A 131 -29.97 -24.68 -4.74
C ASP A 131 -28.73 -25.24 -4.00
N GLY A 132 -27.95 -24.40 -3.31
CA GLY A 132 -26.74 -24.80 -2.59
C GLY A 132 -25.49 -24.91 -3.46
N GLY A 133 -25.49 -24.30 -4.65
CA GLY A 133 -24.32 -24.22 -5.53
C GLY A 133 -23.12 -23.46 -4.92
N PRO A 134 -22.00 -23.36 -5.66
CA PRO A 134 -20.83 -22.62 -5.19
C PRO A 134 -21.17 -21.14 -4.96
N VAL A 135 -20.41 -20.52 -4.06
CA VAL A 135 -20.46 -19.07 -3.85
C VAL A 135 -20.04 -18.36 -5.14
N ASP A 136 -20.79 -17.34 -5.52
CA ASP A 136 -20.49 -16.47 -6.65
C ASP A 136 -19.78 -15.20 -6.15
N PHE A 137 -18.46 -15.15 -6.35
CA PHE A 137 -17.61 -14.00 -6.00
C PHE A 137 -17.66 -12.86 -7.02
N PHE A 138 -18.36 -13.03 -8.15
CA PHE A 138 -18.51 -12.00 -9.17
C PHE A 138 -19.88 -11.31 -9.10
N ASP A 139 -20.86 -11.91 -8.44
CA ASP A 139 -22.14 -11.26 -8.20
C ASP A 139 -22.00 -10.08 -7.23
N THR A 140 -22.50 -8.92 -7.65
CA THR A 140 -22.48 -7.66 -6.89
C THR A 140 -23.88 -7.19 -6.50
N SER A 141 -24.89 -8.07 -6.61
CA SER A 141 -26.30 -7.75 -6.32
C SER A 141 -26.52 -7.16 -4.92
N TYR A 142 -25.76 -7.61 -3.92
CA TYR A 142 -25.72 -6.99 -2.59
C TYR A 142 -24.74 -5.83 -2.52
N THR A 143 -23.48 -6.06 -2.91
CA THR A 143 -22.40 -5.07 -2.82
C THR A 143 -21.16 -5.52 -3.60
N LYS A 144 -20.32 -4.56 -4.02
CA LYS A 144 -18.95 -4.83 -4.49
C LYS A 144 -17.95 -5.03 -3.34
N ASN A 145 -18.40 -4.90 -2.09
CA ASN A 145 -17.58 -5.00 -0.88
C ASN A 145 -17.85 -6.31 -0.11
N GLY A 146 -18.10 -7.42 -0.80
CA GLY A 146 -18.14 -8.74 -0.15
C GLY A 146 -16.83 -9.03 0.58
N ARG A 147 -16.92 -9.69 1.75
CA ARG A 147 -15.78 -9.97 2.62
C ARG A 147 -15.72 -11.42 3.06
N ALA A 148 -14.52 -11.84 3.43
CA ALA A 148 -14.31 -13.09 4.14
C ALA A 148 -13.35 -12.89 5.30
N THR A 149 -13.67 -13.48 6.46
CA THR A 149 -12.69 -13.68 7.53
C THR A 149 -12.26 -15.14 7.56
N PHE A 150 -10.97 -15.37 7.81
CA PHE A 150 -10.42 -16.71 7.98
C PHE A 150 -9.13 -16.64 8.80
N PRO A 151 -8.78 -17.70 9.55
CA PRO A 151 -7.51 -17.79 10.23
C PRO A 151 -6.32 -17.69 9.26
N MET A 152 -5.22 -17.06 9.68
CA MET A 152 -4.01 -17.00 8.83
C MET A 152 -3.46 -18.38 8.49
N ALA A 153 -3.69 -19.39 9.34
CA ALA A 153 -3.29 -20.78 9.08
C ALA A 153 -3.97 -21.36 7.83
N SER A 154 -5.14 -20.84 7.47
CA SER A 154 -5.95 -21.30 6.35
C SER A 154 -5.33 -20.96 4.99
N LEU A 155 -4.36 -20.03 4.94
CA LEU A 155 -3.56 -19.72 3.75
C LEU A 155 -2.59 -20.85 3.33
N GLY A 156 -2.28 -21.79 4.23
CA GLY A 156 -1.38 -22.92 3.99
C GLY A 156 0.12 -22.56 3.98
N ILE A 157 0.51 -21.40 3.43
CA ILE A 157 1.90 -20.91 3.40
C ILE A 157 1.95 -19.50 3.99
N TRP A 158 2.58 -19.37 5.15
CA TRP A 158 2.74 -18.12 5.90
C TRP A 158 3.99 -18.20 6.79
N ARG A 159 4.46 -17.05 7.29
CA ARG A 159 5.59 -16.97 8.25
C ARG A 159 5.19 -16.37 9.58
N ASP A 160 5.74 -16.93 10.65
CA ASP A 160 5.55 -16.41 11.99
C ASP A 160 6.37 -15.12 12.17
N PRO A 161 5.76 -14.03 12.66
CA PRO A 161 6.47 -12.78 12.93
C PRO A 161 7.67 -12.93 13.86
N ARG A 162 7.60 -13.91 14.76
CA ARG A 162 8.69 -14.18 15.71
C ARG A 162 9.93 -14.74 15.02
N GLU A 163 9.78 -15.22 13.79
CA GLU A 163 10.80 -15.90 12.98
C GLU A 163 11.30 -15.03 11.81
N ILE A 164 10.95 -13.73 11.76
CA ILE A 164 11.42 -12.82 10.71
C ILE A 164 12.45 -11.82 11.24
N GLY A 165 13.34 -11.39 10.34
CA GLY A 165 14.29 -10.31 10.60
C GLY A 165 13.63 -8.93 10.64
N PRO A 166 14.41 -7.88 10.99
CA PRO A 166 13.94 -6.49 10.93
C PRO A 166 13.47 -6.13 9.51
N VAL A 167 12.65 -5.07 9.40
CA VAL A 167 12.24 -4.53 8.09
C VAL A 167 13.49 -4.21 7.28
N SER A 168 13.57 -4.72 6.06
CA SER A 168 14.60 -4.34 5.09
C SER A 168 14.07 -3.24 4.17
N HIS A 169 12.81 -3.35 3.76
CA HIS A 169 12.19 -2.44 2.78
C HIS A 169 10.74 -2.09 3.13
N LEU A 170 10.33 -0.87 2.81
CA LEU A 170 8.94 -0.42 2.82
C LEU A 170 8.53 0.05 1.42
N LEU A 171 7.41 -0.44 0.92
CA LEU A 171 6.83 -0.06 -0.36
C LEU A 171 5.58 0.78 -0.12
N ILE A 172 5.58 2.01 -0.63
CA ILE A 172 4.42 2.90 -0.66
C ILE A 172 3.74 2.73 -2.01
N LEU A 173 2.58 2.08 -2.04
CA LEU A 173 1.81 1.92 -3.27
C LEU A 173 1.06 3.21 -3.60
N ASN A 174 1.29 3.70 -4.82
CA ASN A 174 0.67 4.90 -5.34
C ASN A 174 -0.01 4.56 -6.67
N ARG A 175 -1.34 4.46 -6.70
CA ARG A 175 -2.04 4.24 -7.97
C ARG A 175 -2.18 5.59 -8.66
N ASN A 176 -1.27 5.93 -9.56
CA ASN A 176 -1.31 7.19 -10.31
C ASN A 176 -1.51 6.97 -11.80
N ASP A 177 -1.81 8.00 -12.57
CA ASP A 177 -1.80 7.96 -14.04
C ASP A 177 -0.87 9.02 -14.67
N ASN A 178 -0.20 9.83 -13.85
CA ASN A 178 0.62 10.95 -14.31
C ASN A 178 2.10 10.60 -14.58
N ILE A 179 3.01 11.27 -13.89
CA ILE A 179 4.47 11.23 -14.05
C ILE A 179 5.18 10.42 -12.96
N ILE A 180 4.46 9.71 -12.08
CA ILE A 180 5.10 8.81 -11.10
C ILE A 180 5.69 7.59 -11.83
N PRO A 181 7.00 7.31 -11.71
CA PRO A 181 7.64 6.16 -12.34
C PRO A 181 7.10 4.84 -11.78
N ALA A 182 7.35 3.73 -12.47
CA ALA A 182 6.98 2.40 -11.97
C ALA A 182 7.57 2.12 -10.57
N VAL A 183 8.80 2.60 -10.33
CA VAL A 183 9.44 2.58 -9.01
C VAL A 183 10.37 3.79 -8.82
N ALA A 184 10.38 4.36 -7.63
CA ALA A 184 11.40 5.30 -7.18
C ALA A 184 11.92 4.91 -5.80
N ARG A 185 13.21 5.16 -5.52
CA ARG A 185 13.82 5.05 -4.20
C ARG A 185 13.85 6.42 -3.53
N LEU A 186 13.36 6.49 -2.30
CA LEU A 186 13.20 7.72 -1.53
C LEU A 186 14.29 7.84 -0.45
N SER A 187 14.77 9.06 -0.21
CA SER A 187 15.50 9.40 1.02
C SER A 187 14.57 9.37 2.24
N SER A 188 15.10 9.47 3.46
CA SER A 188 14.28 9.46 4.69
C SER A 188 13.25 10.59 4.73
N ALA A 189 13.66 11.82 4.43
CA ALA A 189 12.77 12.97 4.39
C ALA A 189 11.72 12.84 3.28
N GLN A 190 12.11 12.38 2.09
CA GLN A 190 11.18 12.10 1.00
C GLN A 190 10.19 11.00 1.38
N ALA A 191 10.65 9.90 1.99
CA ALA A 191 9.79 8.83 2.44
C ALA A 191 8.73 9.33 3.43
N ALA A 192 9.13 10.17 4.39
CA ALA A 192 8.20 10.84 5.30
C ALA A 192 7.21 11.76 4.58
N ALA A 193 7.67 12.52 3.59
CA ALA A 193 6.81 13.39 2.80
C ALA A 193 5.80 12.61 1.96
N TYR A 194 6.22 11.59 1.23
CA TYR A 194 5.35 10.75 0.41
C TYR A 194 4.41 9.88 1.25
N PHE A 195 4.85 9.46 2.45
CA PHE A 195 3.97 8.85 3.45
C PHE A 195 2.88 9.83 3.89
N MET A 196 3.24 11.08 4.23
CA MET A 196 2.29 12.12 4.64
C MET A 196 1.35 12.56 3.51
N LEU A 197 1.84 12.62 2.27
CA LEU A 197 1.04 12.92 1.10
C LEU A 197 -0.03 11.84 0.88
N GLY A 198 0.35 10.57 1.01
CA GLY A 198 -0.57 9.44 0.85
C GLY A 198 -1.34 9.50 -0.48
N GLU A 199 -0.68 9.97 -1.54
CA GLU A 199 -1.26 10.21 -2.84
C GLU A 199 -1.64 8.91 -3.52
N THR A 200 -2.86 8.85 -4.05
CA THR A 200 -3.34 7.76 -4.89
C THR A 200 -4.59 8.18 -5.64
N GLN A 201 -4.97 7.46 -6.67
CA GLN A 201 -6.28 7.53 -7.27
C GLN A 201 -7.26 6.65 -6.47
N GLY A 202 -8.40 7.22 -6.11
CA GLY A 202 -9.50 6.51 -5.46
C GLY A 202 -10.00 5.37 -6.34
N THR A 203 -10.39 4.28 -5.69
CA THR A 203 -10.87 3.06 -6.35
C THR A 203 -12.33 2.83 -6.00
N SER A 204 -12.99 1.92 -6.70
CA SER A 204 -14.35 1.48 -6.37
C SER A 204 -14.51 1.00 -4.93
N ALA A 205 -13.42 0.67 -4.22
CA ALA A 205 -13.45 0.34 -2.81
C ALA A 205 -13.75 1.53 -1.88
N GLY A 206 -13.50 2.77 -2.32
CA GLY A 206 -13.90 4.01 -1.65
C GLY A 206 -15.33 4.46 -1.96
N GLY A 207 -16.03 3.71 -2.83
CA GLY A 207 -17.37 4.05 -3.30
C GLY A 207 -17.38 5.14 -4.39
N ALA A 208 -18.59 5.47 -4.86
CA ALA A 208 -18.79 6.38 -5.99
C ALA A 208 -18.26 7.81 -5.76
N ALA A 209 -18.13 8.23 -4.51
CA ALA A 209 -17.64 9.57 -4.17
C ALA A 209 -16.12 9.74 -4.37
N GLU A 210 -15.37 8.64 -4.36
CA GLU A 210 -13.91 8.59 -4.39
C GLU A 210 -13.35 7.98 -5.68
N GLU A 211 -14.10 7.09 -6.34
CA GLU A 211 -13.64 6.36 -7.52
C GLU A 211 -13.17 7.30 -8.65
N GLY A 212 -11.95 7.08 -9.12
CA GLY A 212 -11.33 7.87 -10.22
C GLY A 212 -10.76 9.22 -9.79
N ARG A 213 -10.99 9.68 -8.56
CA ARG A 213 -10.50 10.98 -8.06
C ARG A 213 -9.09 10.87 -7.48
N ALA A 214 -8.31 11.93 -7.61
CA ALA A 214 -7.06 12.05 -6.86
C ALA A 214 -7.40 12.20 -5.36
N LEU A 215 -6.75 11.39 -4.52
CA LEU A 215 -6.90 11.39 -3.07
C LEU A 215 -5.56 11.61 -2.41
N ARG A 216 -5.59 12.26 -1.24
CA ARG A 216 -4.49 12.31 -0.27
C ARG A 216 -5.02 11.81 1.06
N VAL A 217 -4.43 10.72 1.55
CA VAL A 217 -4.76 10.17 2.86
C VAL A 217 -3.46 9.93 3.61
N PRO A 218 -3.08 10.84 4.53
CA PRO A 218 -1.83 10.74 5.27
C PRO A 218 -1.56 9.35 5.84
N GLY A 219 -0.35 8.86 5.60
CA GLY A 219 0.12 7.53 6.00
C GLY A 219 -0.58 6.36 5.29
N THR A 220 -1.45 6.64 4.32
CA THR A 220 -2.43 5.70 3.76
C THR A 220 -3.28 5.02 4.86
N ASN A 221 -3.47 5.76 5.96
CA ASN A 221 -4.01 5.24 7.22
C ASN A 221 -5.09 6.19 7.76
N PRO A 222 -6.34 6.10 7.27
CA PRO A 222 -7.44 6.95 7.72
C PRO A 222 -7.91 6.63 9.16
N PHE A 223 -7.22 5.72 9.86
CA PHE A 223 -7.56 5.25 11.20
C PHE A 223 -6.61 5.82 12.26
N TYR A 224 -5.66 6.67 11.87
CA TYR A 224 -4.81 7.36 12.83
C TYR A 224 -5.66 8.31 13.71
N PRO A 225 -5.58 8.22 15.05
CA PRO A 225 -6.45 8.98 15.93
C PRO A 225 -5.91 10.35 16.35
N HIS A 226 -4.65 10.67 16.03
CA HIS A 226 -4.00 11.92 16.39
C HIS A 226 -3.87 12.85 15.17
N ARG A 227 -3.13 13.96 15.31
CA ARG A 227 -2.85 14.89 14.21
C ARG A 227 -1.96 14.21 13.16
N ASP A 228 -2.32 14.28 11.89
CA ASP A 228 -1.66 13.52 10.81
C ASP A 228 -0.15 13.80 10.69
N GLU A 229 0.34 14.99 10.99
CA GLU A 229 1.77 15.29 10.94
C GLU A 229 2.59 14.48 11.97
N GLN A 230 1.96 14.03 13.05
CA GLN A 230 2.64 13.25 14.09
C GLN A 230 3.11 11.89 13.57
N GLN A 231 2.33 11.25 12.69
CA GLN A 231 2.75 9.97 12.10
C GLN A 231 3.90 10.16 11.11
N ALA A 232 3.94 11.26 10.36
CA ALA A 232 5.04 11.56 9.43
C ALA A 232 6.34 11.86 10.18
N ASN A 233 6.26 12.68 11.23
CA ASN A 233 7.40 12.98 12.10
C ASN A 233 7.94 11.70 12.77
N ARG A 234 7.05 10.88 13.33
CA ARG A 234 7.42 9.57 13.90
C ARG A 234 8.05 8.65 12.86
N PHE A 235 7.54 8.66 11.63
CA PHE A 235 8.08 7.84 10.56
C PHE A 235 9.52 8.27 10.20
N LEU A 236 9.79 9.57 10.15
CA LEU A 236 11.14 10.11 9.98
C LEU A 236 12.07 9.68 11.13
N GLU A 237 11.65 9.84 12.39
CA GLU A 237 12.41 9.37 13.58
C GLU A 237 12.77 7.88 13.49
N LEU A 238 11.83 7.05 13.01
CA LEU A 238 12.05 5.61 12.84
C LEU A 238 13.02 5.30 11.70
N MET A 239 13.02 6.09 10.63
CA MET A 239 13.98 5.93 9.54
C MET A 239 15.41 6.33 9.91
N GLU A 240 15.57 7.28 10.84
CA GLU A 240 16.88 7.67 11.36
C GLU A 240 17.44 6.64 12.34
N SER A 241 16.56 5.99 13.11
CA SER A 241 16.94 5.01 14.13
C SER A 241 17.00 3.57 13.62
N CYS A 242 16.34 3.25 12.50
CA CYS A 242 16.27 1.92 11.92
C CYS A 242 16.79 1.91 10.49
N SER A 243 17.55 0.87 10.10
CA SER A 243 18.09 0.75 8.75
C SER A 243 17.11 -0.01 7.85
N PHE A 244 16.32 0.72 7.07
CA PHE A 244 15.48 0.17 5.99
C PHE A 244 15.31 1.16 4.84
N GLU A 245 15.13 0.66 3.63
CA GLU A 245 14.92 1.49 2.43
C GLU A 245 13.44 1.66 2.12
N VAL A 246 13.06 2.79 1.53
CA VAL A 246 11.68 3.09 1.16
C VAL A 246 11.57 3.32 -0.34
N PHE A 247 10.54 2.71 -0.93
CA PHE A 247 10.27 2.79 -2.36
C PHE A 247 8.84 3.26 -2.62
N LEU A 248 8.66 4.15 -3.59
CA LEU A 248 7.37 4.50 -4.16
C LEU A 248 7.11 3.58 -5.35
N LEU A 249 6.00 2.85 -5.36
CA LEU A 249 5.66 1.92 -6.43
C LEU A 249 4.34 2.31 -7.09
N ASN A 250 4.38 2.62 -8.38
CA ASN A 250 3.19 3.00 -9.14
C ASN A 250 2.44 1.75 -9.61
N THR A 251 1.21 1.57 -9.12
CA THR A 251 0.33 0.45 -9.54
C THR A 251 -0.73 0.86 -10.55
N GLY A 252 -0.67 2.10 -11.03
CA GLY A 252 -1.57 2.69 -12.01
C GLY A 252 -0.96 2.70 -13.42
N ARG A 253 -0.91 3.88 -14.03
CA ARG A 253 -0.43 4.18 -15.38
C ARG A 253 0.61 5.30 -15.32
N ILE A 254 1.27 5.52 -16.44
CA ILE A 254 2.22 6.59 -16.67
C ILE A 254 1.82 7.28 -17.97
N GLY A 255 1.81 8.60 -17.98
CA GLY A 255 1.54 9.37 -19.19
C GLY A 255 0.07 9.58 -19.53
N GLY A 256 -0.85 9.40 -18.60
CA GLY A 256 -2.28 9.69 -18.75
C GLY A 256 -3.21 8.54 -18.35
N PRO A 257 -4.53 8.80 -18.33
CA PRO A 257 -5.56 7.80 -18.04
C PRO A 257 -5.59 6.70 -19.12
N ASP A 258 -6.38 5.65 -18.88
CA ASP A 258 -6.55 4.54 -19.82
C ASP A 258 -7.15 4.94 -21.18
N THR A 259 -7.91 6.03 -21.23
CA THR A 259 -8.45 6.62 -22.45
C THR A 259 -7.39 7.33 -23.30
N ASP A 260 -6.21 7.65 -22.75
CA ASP A 260 -5.10 8.19 -23.53
C ASP A 260 -4.25 7.05 -24.09
N SER A 261 -4.29 6.87 -25.41
CA SER A 261 -3.53 5.85 -26.13
C SER A 261 -2.01 6.00 -26.02
N ARG A 262 -1.53 7.16 -25.56
CA ARG A 262 -0.11 7.44 -25.30
C ARG A 262 0.33 7.04 -23.89
N SER A 263 -0.60 6.65 -23.02
CA SER A 263 -0.29 6.21 -21.66
C SER A 263 0.15 4.75 -21.62
N LYS A 264 0.95 4.40 -20.61
CA LYS A 264 1.42 3.03 -20.37
C LYS A 264 0.93 2.51 -19.03
N LYS A 265 0.41 1.27 -19.01
CA LYS A 265 -0.02 0.60 -17.78
C LYS A 265 1.18 -0.03 -17.08
N VAL A 266 1.33 0.23 -15.78
CA VAL A 266 2.21 -0.60 -14.95
C VAL A 266 1.46 -1.89 -14.64
N GLN A 267 1.92 -2.99 -15.23
CA GLN A 267 1.26 -4.29 -15.14
C GLN A 267 1.59 -4.99 -13.81
N ILE A 268 0.83 -6.04 -13.49
CA ILE A 268 1.05 -6.83 -12.27
C ILE A 268 2.41 -7.54 -12.33
N GLU A 269 2.82 -8.00 -13.50
CA GLU A 269 4.11 -8.63 -13.76
C GLU A 269 5.26 -7.66 -13.50
N HIS A 270 5.12 -6.40 -13.92
CA HIS A 270 6.08 -5.34 -13.62
C HIS A 270 6.19 -5.11 -12.11
N SER A 271 5.07 -5.10 -11.40
CA SER A 271 5.07 -4.94 -9.93
C SER A 271 5.78 -6.11 -9.24
N GLY A 272 5.58 -7.35 -9.72
CA GLY A 272 6.31 -8.53 -9.24
C GLY A 272 7.81 -8.47 -9.53
N ALA A 273 8.20 -8.01 -10.72
CA ALA A 273 9.60 -7.80 -11.10
C ALA A 273 10.28 -6.75 -10.21
N ILE A 274 9.59 -5.64 -9.94
CA ILE A 274 10.09 -4.58 -9.04
C ILE A 274 10.31 -5.12 -7.62
N VAL A 275 9.33 -5.83 -7.05
CA VAL A 275 9.48 -6.40 -5.70
C VAL A 275 10.66 -7.37 -5.63
N LYS A 276 10.83 -8.22 -6.65
CA LYS A 276 11.97 -9.14 -6.74
C LYS A 276 13.29 -8.38 -6.82
N ALA A 277 13.39 -7.41 -7.72
CA ALA A 277 14.62 -6.65 -7.95
C ALA A 277 15.00 -5.76 -6.75
N ILE A 278 14.01 -5.24 -6.00
CA ILE A 278 14.26 -4.58 -4.71
C ILE A 278 14.88 -5.56 -3.71
N ALA A 279 14.27 -6.74 -3.53
CA ALA A 279 14.76 -7.73 -2.57
C ALA A 279 16.19 -8.20 -2.91
N GLU A 280 16.47 -8.42 -4.19
CA GLU A 280 17.77 -8.89 -4.69
C GLU A 280 18.81 -7.77 -4.83
N GLY A 281 18.42 -6.50 -4.75
CA GLY A 281 19.31 -5.35 -4.91
C GLY A 281 19.84 -5.17 -6.34
N THR A 282 19.07 -5.58 -7.35
CA THR A 282 19.50 -5.63 -8.76
C THR A 282 19.02 -4.44 -9.60
N ILE A 283 18.55 -3.36 -8.97
CA ILE A 283 18.09 -2.14 -9.64
C ILE A 283 19.25 -1.16 -9.77
N SER A 284 19.49 -0.66 -10.99
CA SER A 284 20.39 0.46 -11.21
C SER A 284 19.61 1.77 -11.05
N TRP A 285 20.16 2.71 -10.30
CA TRP A 285 19.49 3.97 -9.95
C TRP A 285 20.18 5.18 -10.57
N ILE A 286 19.39 6.16 -10.98
CA ILE A 286 19.84 7.51 -11.38
C ILE A 286 19.02 8.57 -10.63
N GLY A 287 19.58 9.75 -10.45
CA GLY A 287 18.86 10.87 -9.83
C GLY A 287 17.77 11.40 -10.75
N ASP A 288 16.58 11.62 -10.19
CA ASP A 288 15.50 12.35 -10.85
C ASP A 288 15.78 13.86 -10.76
N PRO A 289 15.89 14.57 -11.90
CA PRO A 289 16.23 15.99 -11.89
C PRO A 289 15.08 16.87 -11.39
N ASP A 290 13.86 16.35 -11.32
CA ASP A 290 12.66 17.12 -11.00
C ASP A 290 12.32 17.00 -9.51
N PHE A 291 12.23 15.79 -8.98
CA PHE A 291 11.80 15.49 -7.61
C PHE A 291 12.95 15.07 -6.68
N GLY A 292 14.16 14.90 -7.20
CA GLY A 292 15.35 14.60 -6.40
C GLY A 292 15.40 13.20 -5.78
N TYR A 293 14.36 12.37 -5.92
CA TYR A 293 14.42 10.94 -5.59
C TYR A 293 15.24 10.20 -6.65
N GLN A 294 15.42 8.89 -6.49
CA GLN A 294 16.07 8.08 -7.51
C GLN A 294 15.07 7.27 -8.33
N VAL A 295 15.21 7.30 -9.65
CA VAL A 295 14.46 6.45 -10.58
C VAL A 295 15.34 5.31 -11.08
N ALA A 296 14.71 4.20 -11.47
CA ALA A 296 15.43 3.09 -12.07
C ALA A 296 15.95 3.46 -13.46
N SER A 297 17.24 3.27 -13.72
CA SER A 297 17.79 3.30 -15.08
C SER A 297 17.71 1.95 -15.77
N SER A 298 17.77 0.86 -14.99
CA SER A 298 17.55 -0.51 -15.47
C SER A 298 16.99 -1.39 -14.35
N LEU A 299 16.05 -2.28 -14.67
CA LEU A 299 15.43 -3.21 -13.73
C LEU A 299 15.15 -4.56 -14.43
N PRO A 300 15.71 -5.69 -13.96
CA PRO A 300 15.43 -7.00 -14.54
C PRO A 300 13.93 -7.33 -14.53
N GLY A 301 13.36 -7.57 -15.71
CA GLY A 301 11.93 -7.86 -15.90
C GLY A 301 11.09 -6.65 -16.32
N ILE A 302 11.70 -5.48 -16.55
CA ILE A 302 11.07 -4.33 -17.21
C ILE A 302 12.04 -3.76 -18.25
N ASP A 303 11.81 -4.08 -19.52
CA ASP A 303 12.66 -3.63 -20.63
C ASP A 303 12.28 -2.24 -21.17
N ASP A 304 11.11 -1.73 -20.77
CA ASP A 304 10.58 -0.45 -21.24
C ASP A 304 11.09 0.73 -20.37
N PRO A 305 12.04 1.54 -20.87
CA PRO A 305 12.61 2.63 -20.09
C PRO A 305 11.58 3.73 -19.81
N GLU A 306 10.51 3.84 -20.59
CA GLU A 306 9.46 4.85 -20.40
C GLU A 306 8.59 4.56 -19.16
N LEU A 307 8.56 3.30 -18.69
CA LEU A 307 7.93 2.95 -17.42
C LEU A 307 8.82 3.33 -16.23
N LEU A 308 10.14 3.29 -16.40
CA LEU A 308 11.10 3.59 -15.34
C LEU A 308 11.39 5.09 -15.26
N GLN A 309 11.38 5.78 -16.39
CA GLN A 309 11.71 7.21 -16.55
C GLN A 309 10.59 7.91 -17.36
N PRO A 310 9.51 8.36 -16.69
CA PRO A 310 8.31 8.92 -17.34
C PRO A 310 8.59 10.08 -18.30
N ARG A 311 9.62 10.89 -18.04
CA ARG A 311 10.04 11.98 -18.93
C ARG A 311 10.23 11.52 -20.38
N LEU A 312 10.84 10.35 -20.58
CA LEU A 312 11.07 9.78 -21.92
C LEU A 312 9.75 9.54 -22.68
N LEU A 313 8.71 9.09 -21.97
CA LEU A 313 7.39 8.88 -22.56
C LEU A 313 6.80 10.20 -23.07
N TYR A 314 6.87 11.24 -22.25
CA TYR A 314 6.33 12.55 -22.60
C TYR A 314 7.10 13.19 -23.76
N GLU A 315 8.43 13.07 -23.76
CA GLU A 315 9.28 13.55 -24.87
C GLU A 315 8.95 12.83 -26.18
N ARG A 316 8.94 11.49 -26.20
CA ARG A 316 8.60 10.71 -27.39
C ARG A 316 7.20 11.03 -27.92
N THR A 317 6.26 11.31 -27.03
CA THR A 317 4.86 11.59 -27.40
C THR A 317 4.59 13.06 -27.72
N GLY A 318 5.62 13.91 -27.77
CA GLY A 318 5.49 15.33 -28.09
C GLY A 318 4.85 16.18 -27.00
N ARG A 319 4.84 15.69 -25.75
CA ARG A 319 4.20 16.30 -24.58
C ARG A 319 5.20 16.80 -23.53
N ALA A 320 6.40 17.18 -23.95
CA ALA A 320 7.41 17.69 -23.02
C ALA A 320 6.94 18.94 -22.25
N ALA A 321 6.14 19.80 -22.88
CA ALA A 321 5.53 20.96 -22.22
C ALA A 321 4.55 20.54 -21.10
N ASP A 322 3.63 19.61 -21.39
CA ASP A 322 2.69 19.05 -20.41
C ASP A 322 3.43 18.44 -19.21
N TYR A 323 4.56 17.76 -19.45
CA TYR A 323 5.38 17.20 -18.38
C TYR A 323 5.92 18.28 -17.44
N VAL A 324 6.48 19.36 -17.98
CA VAL A 324 7.02 20.48 -17.19
C VAL A 324 5.92 21.16 -16.37
N GLU A 325 4.74 21.34 -16.97
CA GLU A 325 3.58 21.90 -16.27
C GLU A 325 3.13 20.99 -15.12
N LEU A 326 3.03 19.67 -15.36
CA LEU A 326 2.69 18.68 -14.34
C LEU A 326 3.69 18.65 -13.19
N VAL A 327 5.00 18.69 -13.47
CA VAL A 327 6.05 18.77 -12.45
C VAL A 327 5.85 20.01 -11.59
N THR A 328 5.69 21.17 -12.22
CA THR A 328 5.53 22.46 -11.53
C THR A 328 4.28 22.46 -10.65
N GLN A 329 3.16 21.95 -11.18
CA GLN A 329 1.89 21.88 -10.48
C GLN A 329 1.97 20.90 -9.28
N LEU A 330 2.54 19.71 -9.48
CA LEU A 330 2.68 18.72 -8.40
C LEU A 330 3.56 19.23 -7.26
N LYS A 331 4.68 19.89 -7.55
CA LYS A 331 5.52 20.51 -6.52
C LYS A 331 4.73 21.54 -5.71
N ARG A 332 4.09 22.49 -6.40
CA ARG A 332 3.25 23.52 -5.77
C ARG A 332 2.17 22.90 -4.87
N ASP A 333 1.45 21.90 -5.37
CA ASP A 333 0.34 21.27 -4.65
C ASP A 333 0.80 20.45 -3.46
N ARG A 334 1.99 19.84 -3.54
CA ARG A 334 2.59 19.09 -2.43
C ARG A 334 3.09 20.03 -1.33
N ILE A 335 3.78 21.10 -1.71
CA ILE A 335 4.22 22.15 -0.77
C ILE A 335 3.00 22.77 -0.07
N ALA A 336 1.97 23.16 -0.82
CA ALA A 336 0.77 23.76 -0.25
C ALA A 336 0.04 22.81 0.72
N PHE A 337 -0.03 21.52 0.38
CA PHE A 337 -0.67 20.51 1.24
C PHE A 337 0.13 20.26 2.51
N LEU A 338 1.43 19.98 2.40
CA LEU A 338 2.29 19.71 3.55
C LEU A 338 2.46 20.96 4.44
N GLY A 339 2.56 22.15 3.84
CA GLY A 339 2.62 23.42 4.53
C GLY A 339 1.36 23.76 5.34
N GLY A 340 0.24 23.08 5.09
CA GLY A 340 -0.98 23.19 5.91
C GLY A 340 -0.85 22.59 7.32
N TYR A 341 0.20 21.80 7.58
CA TYR A 341 0.40 21.09 8.84
C TYR A 341 1.47 21.75 9.70
N SER A 342 1.06 22.60 10.66
CA SER A 342 1.97 23.41 11.47
C SER A 342 2.94 22.64 12.36
N GLY A 343 2.66 21.37 12.66
CA GLY A 343 3.55 20.51 13.45
C GLY A 343 4.47 19.62 12.61
N LEU A 344 4.41 19.71 11.28
CA LEU A 344 5.26 18.89 10.40
C LEU A 344 6.71 19.38 10.45
N GLN A 345 7.66 18.45 10.55
CA GLN A 345 9.08 18.84 10.58
C GLN A 345 9.48 19.54 9.26
N PRO A 346 10.27 20.64 9.31
CA PRO A 346 10.63 21.41 8.12
C PRO A 346 11.34 20.61 7.03
N GLU A 347 12.16 19.62 7.42
CA GLU A 347 12.88 18.77 6.47
C GLU A 347 11.93 17.92 5.60
N ILE A 348 10.79 17.51 6.16
CA ILE A 348 9.75 16.76 5.40
C ILE A 348 9.13 17.66 4.34
N LEU A 349 8.90 18.94 4.66
CA LEU A 349 8.37 19.91 3.69
C LEU A 349 9.41 20.23 2.60
N ALA A 350 10.65 20.47 3.00
CA ALA A 350 11.75 20.77 2.06
C ALA A 350 12.02 19.61 1.08
N ALA A 351 11.70 18.38 1.46
CA ALA A 351 11.90 17.20 0.61
C ALA A 351 11.00 17.13 -0.63
N VAL A 352 9.99 18.01 -0.76
CA VAL A 352 9.10 18.09 -1.93
C VAL A 352 9.20 19.41 -2.69
N GLU A 353 10.10 20.30 -2.27
CA GLU A 353 10.46 21.53 -3.00
C GLU A 353 11.31 21.18 -4.24
#